data_AF-A0A3N5P4G4-F1
#
_entry.id   AF-A0A3N5P4G4-F1
#
_cell.length_a   1.000
_cell.length_b   1.000
_cell.length_c   1.000
_cell.angle_alpha   90.00
_cell.angle_beta   90.00
_cell.angle_gamma   90.00
#
_symmetry.space_group_name_H-M   'P 1'
#
loop_
_entity.id
_entity.type
_entity.pdbx_description
1 polymer ?
#
loop_
_entity_poly.entity_id
_entity_poly.type
_entity_poly.pdbx_seq_one_letter_code
_entity_poly.pdbx_strand_id
1 'polypeptide(L)'
;MSKKWYSFFVVTDEPVGQADPSAASAPVPAPQRVSDVVPDTEPDMAPSRSAAVPVDLSAVYEAAKIDAPAHGYTVLKVAEMLQSEHIRALPAEVKRKSVMVALDAAGVKVTEIVEDAVRRDRALDTYERVLLKSVEDLRAQTAAENQRIEDEIALRVAELRARIDENTKKAKHEEDEFAAWQARKRQEEETIATAIGYFVSESPITTARITGNEGGADVR
;
A
#
# COMPACT_ATOMS: atom_id res chain seq x y z
N MET A 1 -12.91 7.07 -22.29
CA MET A 1 -13.31 5.71 -22.73
C MET A 1 -14.08 5.05 -21.60
N SER A 2 -15.39 5.23 -21.58
CA SER A 2 -16.33 4.77 -20.55
C SER A 2 -16.94 3.42 -20.96
N LYS A 3 -16.73 2.36 -20.18
CA LYS A 3 -17.42 1.08 -20.37
C LYS A 3 -18.43 0.86 -19.24
N LYS A 4 -19.67 1.22 -19.58
CA LYS A 4 -20.89 0.96 -18.83
C LYS A 4 -21.26 -0.50 -19.05
N TRP A 5 -21.27 -1.31 -18.00
CA TRP A 5 -21.90 -2.63 -17.99
C TRP A 5 -23.02 -2.56 -16.96
N TYR A 6 -24.24 -2.35 -17.44
CA TYR A 6 -25.48 -2.73 -16.77
C TYR A 6 -26.58 -2.72 -17.85
N SER A 7 -27.50 -3.66 -17.70
CA SER A 7 -28.74 -3.87 -18.48
C SER A 7 -28.65 -4.85 -19.65
N PHE A 8 -29.03 -6.10 -19.38
CA PHE A 8 -29.98 -6.79 -20.25
C PHE A 8 -30.80 -7.82 -19.47
N PHE A 9 -32.00 -7.42 -19.04
CA PHE A 9 -33.13 -8.33 -18.89
C PHE A 9 -34.39 -7.59 -19.36
N VAL A 10 -34.82 -7.91 -20.58
CA VAL A 10 -36.20 -7.71 -21.04
C VAL A 10 -36.53 -8.91 -21.93
N VAL A 11 -37.35 -9.81 -21.40
CA VAL A 11 -38.34 -10.55 -22.19
C VAL A 11 -39.64 -10.41 -21.43
N THR A 12 -40.45 -9.45 -21.86
CA THR A 12 -41.89 -9.43 -21.62
C THR A 12 -42.53 -10.11 -22.80
N ASP A 13 -43.30 -11.17 -22.56
CA ASP A 13 -44.48 -11.42 -23.38
C ASP A 13 -45.59 -11.99 -22.50
N GLU A 14 -46.71 -11.27 -22.51
CA GLU A 14 -48.04 -11.65 -22.05
C GLU A 14 -49.01 -10.63 -22.73
N PRO A 15 -50.32 -10.90 -22.84
CA PRO A 15 -50.99 -12.19 -22.99
C PRO A 15 -52.24 -12.10 -23.92
N VAL A 16 -52.73 -13.20 -24.50
CA VAL A 16 -54.16 -13.41 -24.88
C VAL A 16 -54.38 -14.93 -25.02
N GLY A 17 -55.40 -15.61 -24.51
CA GLY A 17 -56.67 -15.23 -23.89
C GLY A 17 -57.40 -16.52 -23.47
N GLN A 18 -58.44 -16.33 -22.68
CA GLN A 18 -59.15 -17.30 -21.86
C GLN A 18 -60.36 -17.93 -22.58
N ALA A 19 -60.69 -19.20 -22.28
CA ALA A 19 -62.02 -19.66 -21.86
C ALA A 19 -62.08 -21.20 -21.70
N ASP A 20 -62.11 -21.71 -20.47
CA ASP A 20 -63.30 -22.37 -19.88
C ASP A 20 -63.05 -22.85 -18.43
N PRO A 21 -64.11 -23.03 -17.61
CA PRO A 21 -64.06 -22.82 -16.16
C PRO A 21 -64.26 -24.11 -15.36
N SER A 22 -63.34 -24.46 -14.47
CA SER A 22 -63.66 -25.21 -13.25
C SER A 22 -62.42 -25.39 -12.37
N ALA A 23 -62.36 -24.65 -11.26
CA ALA A 23 -61.86 -25.08 -9.95
C ALA A 23 -61.55 -23.84 -9.12
N ALA A 24 -62.29 -23.69 -8.03
CA ALA A 24 -62.03 -22.70 -7.00
C ALA A 24 -60.61 -22.83 -6.45
N SER A 25 -59.90 -21.70 -6.30
CA SER A 25 -58.89 -21.48 -5.24
C SER A 25 -58.52 -19.99 -5.19
N ALA A 26 -58.54 -19.44 -3.97
CA ALA A 26 -58.28 -18.04 -3.64
C ALA A 26 -56.86 -17.58 -4.04
N PRO A 27 -56.64 -16.28 -4.34
CA PRO A 27 -55.31 -15.76 -4.66
C PRO A 27 -54.44 -15.60 -3.41
N VAL A 28 -53.28 -16.26 -3.47
CA VAL A 28 -52.16 -16.17 -2.51
C VAL A 28 -51.47 -14.81 -2.64
N PRO A 29 -51.13 -14.10 -1.55
CA PRO A 29 -50.42 -12.83 -1.62
C PRO A 29 -48.94 -13.00 -2.00
N ALA A 30 -48.43 -12.07 -2.80
CA ALA A 30 -47.08 -12.05 -3.37
C ALA A 30 -45.95 -12.01 -2.31
N PRO A 31 -44.75 -12.56 -2.61
CA PRO A 31 -43.61 -12.55 -1.68
C PRO A 31 -43.06 -11.13 -1.48
N GLN A 32 -42.97 -10.71 -0.23
CA GLN A 32 -42.40 -9.44 0.20
C GLN A 32 -40.88 -9.40 -0.05
N ARG A 33 -40.36 -8.24 -0.50
CA ARG A 33 -38.94 -8.05 -0.80
C ARG A 33 -38.16 -7.86 0.50
N VAL A 34 -36.99 -8.51 0.57
CA VAL A 34 -36.08 -8.57 1.74
C VAL A 34 -35.48 -7.19 2.12
N SER A 35 -35.68 -6.18 1.28
CA SER A 35 -35.19 -4.81 1.48
C SER A 35 -35.96 -4.00 2.54
N ASP A 36 -37.12 -4.47 3.01
CA ASP A 36 -38.03 -3.68 3.85
C ASP A 36 -37.91 -3.94 5.37
N VAL A 37 -37.02 -4.84 5.82
CA VAL A 37 -37.08 -5.39 7.19
C VAL A 37 -36.08 -4.77 8.19
N VAL A 38 -35.02 -4.07 7.76
CA VAL A 38 -34.03 -3.54 8.72
C VAL A 38 -33.58 -2.12 8.35
N PRO A 39 -33.72 -1.12 9.25
CA PRO A 39 -33.25 0.24 9.01
C PRO A 39 -31.72 0.29 8.87
N ASP A 40 -31.27 1.12 7.95
CA ASP A 40 -29.86 1.32 7.56
C ASP A 40 -29.09 2.00 8.71
N THR A 41 -28.45 1.20 9.55
CA THR A 41 -27.55 1.71 10.60
C THR A 41 -26.19 1.06 10.37
N GLU A 42 -25.27 1.76 9.70
CA GLU A 42 -23.90 1.26 9.53
C GLU A 42 -23.21 1.22 10.91
N PRO A 43 -22.63 0.08 11.31
CA PRO A 43 -21.90 -0.01 12.56
C PRO A 43 -20.61 0.82 12.47
N ASP A 44 -20.41 1.70 13.44
CA ASP A 44 -19.21 2.52 13.59
C ASP A 44 -18.03 1.62 14.03
N MET A 45 -17.29 1.10 13.05
CA MET A 45 -16.17 0.19 13.26
C MET A 45 -14.86 0.97 13.24
N ALA A 46 -14.20 1.08 14.39
CA ALA A 46 -12.93 1.78 14.51
C ALA A 46 -11.79 0.99 13.82
N PRO A 47 -10.89 1.64 13.06
CA PRO A 47 -9.78 0.97 12.40
C PRO A 47 -8.76 0.44 13.43
N SER A 48 -8.59 -0.89 13.47
CA SER A 48 -7.54 -1.54 14.26
C SER A 48 -6.18 -1.37 13.57
N ARG A 49 -5.23 -0.78 14.30
CA ARG A 49 -3.93 -0.28 13.78
C ARG A 49 -2.83 -1.33 13.58
N SER A 50 -3.13 -2.62 13.47
CA SER A 50 -2.07 -3.64 13.39
C SER A 50 -2.27 -4.61 12.24
N ALA A 51 -1.71 -4.24 11.08
CA ALA A 51 -1.51 -5.15 9.96
C ALA A 51 -0.30 -6.07 10.22
N ALA A 52 -0.46 -7.07 11.09
CA ALA A 52 0.53 -8.17 11.23
C ALA A 52 -0.03 -9.46 11.86
N VAL A 53 -1.32 -9.58 12.14
CA VAL A 53 -1.94 -10.79 12.71
C VAL A 53 -3.09 -11.21 11.80
N PRO A 54 -3.27 -12.51 11.47
CA PRO A 54 -4.49 -12.95 10.83
C PRO A 54 -5.66 -12.50 11.72
N VAL A 55 -6.47 -11.59 11.18
CA VAL A 55 -7.58 -10.98 11.89
C VAL A 55 -8.53 -12.12 12.23
N ASP A 56 -8.68 -12.39 13.53
CA ASP A 56 -9.71 -13.31 13.98
C ASP A 56 -11.06 -12.72 13.56
N LEU A 57 -11.78 -13.42 12.68
CA LEU A 57 -13.09 -13.00 12.21
C LEU A 57 -14.08 -12.85 13.37
N SER A 58 -13.85 -13.55 14.48
CA SER A 58 -14.61 -13.35 15.71
C SER A 58 -14.53 -11.90 16.20
N ALA A 59 -13.35 -11.29 16.17
CA ALA A 59 -13.13 -9.91 16.58
C ALA A 59 -13.81 -8.89 15.64
N VAL A 60 -13.96 -9.22 14.35
CA VAL A 60 -14.73 -8.39 13.40
C VAL A 60 -16.21 -8.40 13.76
N TYR A 61 -16.76 -9.56 14.10
CA TYR A 61 -18.15 -9.68 14.52
C TYR A 61 -18.41 -9.02 15.89
N GLU A 62 -17.47 -9.12 16.83
CA GLU A 62 -17.53 -8.41 18.11
C GLU A 62 -17.48 -6.89 17.92
N ALA A 63 -16.59 -6.39 17.06
CA ALA A 63 -16.50 -4.97 16.73
C ALA A 63 -17.79 -4.46 16.05
N ALA A 64 -18.45 -5.30 15.25
CA ALA A 64 -19.75 -5.02 14.66
C ALA A 64 -20.93 -5.18 15.65
N LYS A 65 -20.67 -5.56 16.91
CA LYS A 65 -21.68 -5.84 17.95
C LYS A 65 -22.72 -6.88 17.51
N ILE A 66 -22.27 -7.92 16.79
CA ILE A 66 -23.11 -9.05 16.41
C ILE A 66 -23.08 -10.08 17.54
N ASP A 67 -24.01 -9.94 18.48
CA ASP A 67 -24.17 -10.90 19.58
C ASP A 67 -24.68 -12.25 19.08
N ALA A 68 -24.21 -13.33 19.71
CA ALA A 68 -24.75 -14.66 19.46
C ALA A 68 -26.21 -14.72 19.97
N PRO A 69 -27.17 -15.22 19.16
CA PRO A 69 -28.55 -15.36 19.59
C PRO A 69 -28.69 -16.28 20.81
N ALA A 70 -29.70 -16.04 21.66
CA ALA A 70 -29.91 -16.80 22.90
C ALA A 70 -30.11 -18.32 22.68
N HIS A 71 -30.58 -18.72 21.50
CA HIS A 71 -30.72 -20.13 21.10
C HIS A 71 -29.40 -20.77 20.61
N GLY A 72 -28.32 -20.01 20.45
CA GLY A 72 -27.00 -20.50 20.07
C GLY A 72 -26.84 -20.95 18.62
N TYR A 73 -27.89 -20.84 17.80
CA TYR A 73 -27.82 -21.15 16.36
C TYR A 73 -27.54 -19.89 15.56
N THR A 74 -26.35 -19.83 14.95
CA THR A 74 -25.93 -18.80 14.00
C THR A 74 -25.84 -19.40 12.59
N VAL A 75 -25.69 -18.56 11.57
CA VAL A 75 -25.42 -19.04 10.20
C VAL A 75 -24.16 -19.91 10.14
N LEU A 76 -23.15 -19.61 10.98
CA LEU A 76 -21.92 -20.39 11.07
C LEU A 76 -22.18 -21.78 11.65
N LYS A 77 -23.09 -21.89 12.63
CA LYS A 77 -23.49 -23.19 13.18
C LYS A 77 -24.24 -24.03 12.14
N VAL A 78 -25.08 -23.41 11.32
CA VAL A 78 -25.75 -24.07 10.20
C VAL A 78 -24.75 -24.52 9.13
N ALA A 79 -23.74 -23.70 8.82
CA ALA A 79 -22.66 -24.09 7.92
C ALA A 79 -21.86 -25.29 8.45
N GLU A 80 -21.57 -25.33 9.76
CA GLU A 80 -20.93 -26.47 10.42
C GLU A 80 -21.80 -27.73 10.32
N MET A 81 -23.11 -27.63 10.57
CA MET A 81 -24.05 -28.76 10.44
C MET A 81 -24.07 -29.32 9.01
N LEU A 82 -24.04 -28.46 8.00
CA LEU A 82 -24.00 -28.87 6.59
C LEU A 82 -22.70 -29.59 6.22
N GLN A 83 -21.61 -29.32 6.94
CA GLN A 83 -20.31 -29.98 6.77
C GLN A 83 -20.15 -31.25 7.61
N SER A 84 -21.09 -31.57 8.49
CA SER A 84 -21.03 -32.78 9.32
C SER A 84 -20.99 -34.05 8.47
N GLU A 85 -20.31 -35.09 8.96
CA GLU A 85 -20.14 -36.37 8.25
C GLU A 85 -21.47 -36.97 7.76
N HIS A 86 -22.53 -36.84 8.55
CA HIS A 86 -23.84 -37.42 8.26
C HIS A 86 -24.65 -36.63 7.22
N ILE A 87 -24.32 -35.36 6.98
CA ILE A 87 -25.09 -34.47 6.10
C ILE A 87 -24.30 -34.12 4.83
N ARG A 88 -22.98 -34.02 4.90
CA ARG A 88 -22.13 -33.51 3.80
C ARG A 88 -22.22 -34.33 2.51
N ALA A 89 -22.44 -35.64 2.61
CA ALA A 89 -22.51 -36.54 1.45
C ALA A 89 -23.93 -36.64 0.84
N LEU A 90 -24.94 -36.03 1.48
CA LEU A 90 -26.32 -36.13 1.03
C LEU A 90 -26.62 -35.19 -0.16
N PRO A 91 -27.64 -35.50 -0.99
CA PRO A 91 -28.12 -34.58 -2.03
C PRO A 91 -28.62 -33.25 -1.42
N ALA A 92 -28.52 -32.15 -2.18
CA ALA A 92 -28.86 -30.79 -1.71
C ALA A 92 -30.27 -30.68 -1.10
N GLU A 93 -31.25 -31.35 -1.71
CA GLU A 93 -32.63 -31.41 -1.24
C GLU A 93 -32.76 -32.09 0.13
N VAL A 94 -32.01 -33.17 0.37
CA VAL A 94 -32.02 -33.89 1.64
C VAL A 94 -31.30 -33.07 2.71
N LYS A 95 -30.16 -32.45 2.37
CA LYS A 95 -29.45 -31.52 3.28
C LYS A 95 -30.36 -30.40 3.79
N ARG A 96 -31.06 -29.74 2.86
CA ARG A 96 -32.01 -28.65 3.18
C ARG A 96 -33.09 -29.12 4.15
N LYS A 97 -33.75 -30.25 3.85
CA LYS A 97 -34.81 -30.80 4.71
C LYS A 97 -34.27 -31.24 6.08
N SER A 98 -33.12 -31.90 6.14
CA SER A 98 -32.49 -32.32 7.38
C SER A 98 -32.13 -31.14 8.29
N VAL A 99 -31.59 -30.05 7.72
CA VAL A 99 -31.29 -28.82 8.47
C VAL A 99 -32.56 -28.11 8.91
N MET A 100 -33.59 -27.99 8.06
CA MET A 100 -34.87 -27.39 8.45
C MET A 100 -35.51 -28.12 9.62
N VAL A 101 -35.54 -29.46 9.59
CA VAL A 101 -36.08 -30.25 10.71
C VAL A 101 -35.28 -30.02 12.00
N ALA A 102 -33.94 -29.92 11.90
CA ALA A 102 -33.11 -29.65 13.07
C ALA A 102 -33.34 -28.23 13.64
N LEU A 103 -33.54 -27.23 12.79
CA LEU A 103 -33.88 -25.86 13.21
C LEU A 103 -35.28 -25.79 13.83
N ASP A 104 -36.27 -26.46 13.23
CA ASP A 104 -37.63 -26.55 13.76
C ASP A 104 -37.65 -27.24 15.13
N ALA A 105 -36.86 -28.32 15.31
CA ALA A 105 -36.72 -29.00 16.58
C ALA A 105 -36.04 -28.13 17.66
N ALA A 106 -35.15 -27.23 17.25
CA ALA A 106 -34.53 -26.24 18.13
C ALA A 106 -35.40 -24.98 18.36
N GLY A 107 -36.55 -24.87 17.68
CA GLY A 107 -37.43 -23.70 17.77
C GLY A 107 -36.89 -22.44 17.10
N VAL A 108 -35.91 -22.58 16.19
CA VAL A 108 -35.24 -21.45 15.54
C VAL A 108 -35.89 -21.15 14.20
N LYS A 109 -36.26 -19.88 13.96
CA LYS A 109 -36.85 -19.48 12.69
C LYS A 109 -35.77 -19.30 11.63
N VAL A 110 -36.05 -19.75 10.41
CA VAL A 110 -35.14 -19.56 9.26
C VAL A 110 -34.86 -18.07 9.01
N THR A 111 -35.83 -17.19 9.27
CA THR A 111 -35.67 -15.73 9.15
C THR A 111 -34.55 -15.20 10.05
N GLU A 112 -34.43 -15.69 11.28
CA GLU A 112 -33.40 -15.26 12.24
C GLU A 112 -31.99 -15.65 11.77
N ILE A 113 -31.85 -16.81 11.12
CA ILE A 113 -30.59 -17.26 10.52
C ILE A 113 -30.22 -16.41 9.30
N VAL A 114 -31.20 -16.06 8.47
CA VAL A 114 -30.99 -15.17 7.32
C VAL A 114 -30.57 -13.77 7.77
N GLU A 115 -31.20 -13.24 8.82
CA GLU A 115 -30.83 -11.95 9.41
C GLU A 115 -29.44 -11.97 10.05
N ASP A 116 -29.04 -13.06 10.72
CA ASP A 116 -27.66 -13.24 11.21
C ASP A 116 -26.66 -13.29 10.04
N ALA A 117 -26.98 -13.99 8.95
CA ALA A 117 -26.13 -14.05 7.77
C ALA A 117 -25.90 -12.67 7.13
N VAL A 118 -26.98 -11.91 6.91
CA VAL A 118 -26.90 -10.56 6.33
C VAL A 118 -26.12 -9.61 7.22
N ARG A 119 -26.29 -9.70 8.55
CA ARG A 119 -25.51 -8.87 9.49
C ARG A 119 -24.02 -9.17 9.45
N ARG A 120 -23.65 -10.45 9.44
CA ARG A 120 -22.24 -10.87 9.36
C ARG A 120 -21.60 -10.48 8.04
N ASP A 121 -22.30 -10.65 6.92
CA ASP A 121 -21.85 -10.23 5.59
C ASP A 121 -21.59 -8.72 5.53
N ARG A 122 -22.54 -7.90 6.01
CA ARG A 122 -22.36 -6.44 6.14
C ARG A 122 -21.17 -6.06 7.03
N ALA A 123 -20.94 -6.79 8.12
CA ALA A 123 -19.80 -6.54 8.99
C ALA A 123 -18.47 -6.81 8.26
N LEU A 124 -18.41 -7.88 7.45
CA LEU A 124 -17.24 -8.19 6.64
C LEU A 124 -17.00 -7.11 5.57
N ASP A 125 -18.04 -6.68 4.85
CA ASP A 125 -17.94 -5.61 3.83
C ASP A 125 -17.47 -4.28 4.45
N THR A 126 -18.00 -3.94 5.63
CA THR A 126 -17.61 -2.73 6.35
C THR A 126 -16.15 -2.81 6.79
N TYR A 127 -15.73 -3.95 7.33
CA TYR A 127 -14.35 -4.18 7.72
C TYR A 127 -13.39 -4.10 6.52
N GLU A 128 -13.77 -4.69 5.37
CA GLU A 128 -12.98 -4.59 4.13
C GLU A 128 -12.81 -3.13 3.70
N ARG A 129 -13.90 -2.34 3.72
CA ARG A 129 -13.85 -0.91 3.39
C ARG A 129 -12.92 -0.13 4.32
N VAL A 130 -12.99 -0.40 5.63
CA VAL A 130 -12.11 0.23 6.63
C VAL A 130 -10.65 -0.17 6.41
N LEU A 131 -10.40 -1.45 6.12
CA LEU A 131 -9.05 -1.95 5.86
C LEU A 131 -8.47 -1.30 4.60
N LEU A 132 -9.23 -1.24 3.51
CA LEU A 132 -8.82 -0.59 2.28
C LEU A 132 -8.46 0.88 2.52
N LYS A 133 -9.33 1.61 3.22
CA LYS A 133 -9.06 3.00 3.61
C LYS A 133 -7.79 3.13 4.45
N SER A 134 -7.57 2.24 5.41
CA SER A 134 -6.37 2.26 6.25
C SER A 134 -5.08 2.06 5.44
N VAL A 135 -5.14 1.19 4.41
CA VAL A 135 -4.03 0.93 3.51
C VAL A 135 -3.76 2.13 2.60
N GLU A 136 -4.80 2.77 2.09
CA GLU A 136 -4.69 4.01 1.30
C GLU A 136 -4.11 5.15 2.13
N ASP A 137 -4.61 5.36 3.35
CA ASP A 137 -4.14 6.39 4.27
C ASP A 137 -2.66 6.15 4.64
N LEU A 138 -2.28 4.90 4.93
CA LEU A 138 -0.88 4.54 5.22
C LEU A 138 0.03 4.77 4.00
N ARG A 139 -0.40 4.35 2.81
CA ARG A 139 0.36 4.59 1.57
C ARG A 139 0.56 6.08 1.32
N ALA A 140 -0.48 6.89 1.49
CA ALA A 140 -0.39 8.33 1.34
C ALA A 140 0.56 8.96 2.36
N GLN A 141 0.49 8.52 3.62
CA GLN A 141 1.39 8.98 4.68
C GLN A 141 2.85 8.63 4.37
N THR A 142 3.13 7.37 4.04
CA THR A 142 4.49 6.91 3.71
C THR A 142 5.03 7.61 2.47
N ALA A 143 4.21 7.80 1.43
CA ALA A 143 4.61 8.56 0.24
C ALA A 143 4.98 10.01 0.57
N ALA A 144 4.18 10.68 1.41
CA ALA A 144 4.47 12.04 1.83
C ALA A 144 5.73 12.14 2.70
N GLU A 145 5.98 11.16 3.57
CA GLU A 145 7.21 11.07 4.36
C GLU A 145 8.44 10.84 3.48
N ASN A 146 8.36 9.90 2.53
CA ASN A 146 9.44 9.65 1.58
C ASN A 146 9.78 10.91 0.76
N GLN A 147 8.76 11.65 0.28
CA GLN A 147 9.00 12.90 -0.45
C GLN A 147 9.75 13.93 0.42
N ARG A 148 9.36 14.07 1.69
CA ARG A 148 10.07 14.99 2.61
C ARG A 148 11.53 14.60 2.82
N ILE A 149 11.80 13.30 2.94
CA ILE A 149 13.17 12.78 3.07
C ILE A 149 13.97 13.07 1.79
N GLU A 150 13.37 12.85 0.61
CA GLU A 150 14.01 13.16 -0.68
C GLU A 150 14.34 14.66 -0.81
N ASP A 151 13.42 15.53 -0.40
CA ASP A 151 13.63 16.98 -0.42
C ASP A 151 14.77 17.39 0.53
N GLU A 152 14.85 16.80 1.74
CA GLU A 152 15.94 17.03 2.68
C GLU A 152 17.29 16.55 2.11
N ILE A 153 17.31 15.35 1.50
CA ILE A 153 18.50 14.82 0.83
C ILE A 153 18.95 15.81 -0.26
N ALA A 154 18.03 16.28 -1.11
CA ALA A 154 18.34 17.22 -2.18
C ALA A 154 18.96 18.52 -1.65
N LEU A 155 18.39 19.07 -0.56
CA LEU A 155 18.92 20.27 0.10
C LEU A 155 20.34 20.05 0.63
N ARG A 156 20.56 18.95 1.36
CA ARG A 156 21.87 18.61 1.94
C ARG A 156 22.92 18.36 0.86
N VAL A 157 22.55 17.69 -0.22
CA VAL A 157 23.46 17.46 -1.36
C VAL A 157 23.84 18.79 -2.01
N ALA A 158 22.90 19.73 -2.18
CA ALA A 158 23.20 21.05 -2.72
C ALA A 158 24.15 21.85 -1.81
N GLU A 159 23.90 21.84 -0.49
CA GLU A 159 24.77 22.46 0.51
C GLU A 159 26.20 21.90 0.46
N LEU A 160 26.33 20.57 0.46
CA LEU A 160 27.64 19.92 0.44
C LEU A 160 28.39 20.15 -0.89
N ARG A 161 27.68 20.15 -2.03
CA ARG A 161 28.29 20.49 -3.32
C ARG A 161 28.82 21.92 -3.35
N ALA A 162 28.04 22.88 -2.86
CA ALA A 162 28.49 24.28 -2.79
C ALA A 162 29.76 24.42 -1.92
N ARG A 163 29.84 23.68 -0.81
CA ARG A 163 31.02 23.65 0.06
C ARG A 163 32.23 23.01 -0.63
N ILE A 164 32.04 21.94 -1.39
CA ILE A 164 33.09 21.33 -2.22
C ILE A 164 33.60 22.35 -3.23
N ASP A 165 32.71 23.01 -3.96
CA ASP A 165 33.08 24.02 -4.96
C ASP A 165 33.86 25.19 -4.35
N GLU A 166 33.46 25.66 -3.16
CA GLU A 166 34.19 26.70 -2.44
C GLU A 166 35.60 26.22 -2.02
N ASN A 167 35.71 25.01 -1.49
CA ASN A 167 37.01 24.44 -1.11
C ASN A 167 37.92 24.26 -2.33
N THR A 168 37.39 23.78 -3.46
CA THR A 168 38.15 23.65 -4.71
C THR A 168 38.61 25.01 -5.22
N LYS A 169 37.79 26.06 -5.14
CA LYS A 169 38.20 27.43 -5.49
C LYS A 169 39.32 27.94 -4.59
N LYS A 170 39.24 27.71 -3.28
CA LYS A 170 40.31 28.07 -2.32
C LYS A 170 41.61 27.35 -2.64
N ALA A 171 41.55 26.03 -2.84
CA ALA A 171 42.72 25.24 -3.19
C ALA A 171 43.38 25.76 -4.48
N LYS A 172 42.59 25.99 -5.53
CA LYS A 172 43.08 26.55 -6.79
C LYS A 172 43.70 27.94 -6.62
N HIS A 173 43.08 28.80 -5.82
CA HIS A 173 43.62 30.14 -5.53
C HIS A 173 45.01 30.06 -4.87
N GLU A 174 45.18 29.18 -3.88
CA GLU A 174 46.49 28.97 -3.23
C GLU A 174 47.53 28.37 -4.19
N GLU A 175 47.12 27.45 -5.07
CA GLU A 175 47.99 26.91 -6.13
C GLU A 175 48.45 27.99 -7.11
N ASP A 176 47.53 28.87 -7.55
CA ASP A 176 47.81 29.98 -8.46
C ASP A 176 48.76 31.01 -7.81
N GLU A 177 48.54 31.37 -6.54
CA GLU A 177 49.41 32.26 -5.76
C GLU A 177 50.82 31.68 -5.58
N PHE A 178 50.91 30.39 -5.28
CA PHE A 178 52.19 29.70 -5.15
C PHE A 178 52.94 29.63 -6.48
N ALA A 179 52.26 29.34 -7.58
CA ALA A 179 52.84 29.34 -8.92
C ALA A 179 53.37 30.74 -9.31
N ALA A 180 52.60 31.79 -8.99
CA ALA A 180 53.01 33.18 -9.20
C ALA A 180 54.23 33.57 -8.36
N TRP A 181 54.32 33.10 -7.11
CA TRP A 181 55.51 33.28 -6.28
C TRP A 181 56.72 32.54 -6.84
N GLN A 182 56.56 31.27 -7.27
CA GLN A 182 57.66 30.51 -7.88
C GLN A 182 58.20 31.17 -9.15
N ALA A 183 57.33 31.75 -9.98
CA ALA A 183 57.74 32.49 -11.17
C ALA A 183 58.58 33.72 -10.81
N ARG A 184 58.11 34.53 -9.85
CA ARG A 184 58.86 35.69 -9.33
C ARG A 184 60.21 35.28 -8.74
N LYS A 185 60.23 34.20 -7.96
CA LYS A 185 61.45 33.66 -7.37
C LYS A 185 62.48 33.27 -8.43
N ARG A 186 62.08 32.55 -9.49
CA ARG A 186 62.98 32.17 -10.58
C ARG A 186 63.57 33.38 -11.32
N GLN A 187 62.75 34.40 -11.57
CA GLN A 187 63.21 35.64 -12.21
C GLN A 187 64.27 36.37 -11.36
N GLU A 188 64.05 36.40 -10.04
CA GLU A 188 65.02 36.98 -9.10
C GLU A 188 66.31 36.14 -9.07
N GLU A 189 66.21 34.81 -8.97
CA GLU A 189 67.37 33.91 -8.98
C GLU A 189 68.19 34.03 -10.27
N GLU A 190 67.54 34.19 -11.44
CA GLU A 190 68.21 34.45 -12.72
C GLU A 190 68.93 35.80 -12.73
N THR A 191 68.30 36.84 -12.16
CA THR A 191 68.89 38.18 -12.04
C THR A 191 70.13 38.15 -11.13
N ILE A 192 70.02 37.49 -9.96
CA ILE A 192 71.14 37.33 -9.03
C ILE A 192 72.24 36.48 -9.67
N ALA A 193 71.90 35.38 -10.36
CA ALA A 193 72.88 34.53 -11.04
C ALA A 193 73.66 35.32 -12.10
N THR A 194 72.96 36.13 -12.90
CA THR A 194 73.57 37.01 -13.89
C THR A 194 74.52 38.01 -13.22
N ALA A 195 74.10 38.64 -12.12
CA ALA A 195 74.93 39.59 -11.38
C ALA A 195 76.19 38.92 -10.80
N ILE A 196 76.06 37.73 -10.19
CA ILE A 196 77.19 36.97 -9.63
C ILE A 196 78.12 36.45 -10.73
N GLY A 197 77.61 36.11 -11.92
CA GLY A 197 78.40 35.62 -13.05
C GLY A 197 79.49 36.60 -13.52
N TYR A 198 79.36 37.90 -13.21
CA TYR A 198 80.42 38.88 -13.44
C TYR A 198 81.57 38.81 -12.43
N PHE A 199 81.35 38.19 -11.27
CA PHE A 199 82.29 38.13 -10.14
C PHE A 199 82.85 36.73 -9.86
N VAL A 200 82.16 35.66 -10.26
CA VAL A 200 82.55 34.26 -9.96
C VAL A 200 82.31 33.35 -11.17
N SER A 201 83.31 32.55 -11.56
CA SER A 201 83.25 31.66 -12.74
C SER A 201 82.35 30.43 -12.57
N GLU A 202 81.99 30.04 -11.34
CA GLU A 202 81.03 28.97 -11.02
C GLU A 202 79.94 29.52 -10.10
N SER A 203 78.67 29.44 -10.52
CA SER A 203 77.54 30.03 -9.80
C SER A 203 77.04 29.12 -8.66
N PRO A 204 76.97 29.59 -7.40
CA PRO A 204 76.49 28.81 -6.26
C PRO A 204 74.95 28.83 -6.06
N ILE A 205 74.21 29.47 -6.95
CA ILE A 205 72.74 29.58 -6.86
C ILE A 205 72.09 28.32 -7.44
N THR A 206 71.01 27.85 -6.81
CA THR A 206 70.13 26.79 -7.32
C THR A 206 69.36 27.26 -8.57
N THR A 207 70.05 27.44 -9.69
CA THR A 207 69.45 27.65 -11.03
C THR A 207 68.99 26.32 -11.65
N ALA A 208 68.77 25.29 -10.82
CA ALA A 208 68.52 23.92 -11.23
C ALA A 208 67.27 23.83 -12.13
N ARG A 209 67.51 23.98 -13.43
CA ARG A 209 66.80 23.23 -14.46
C ARG A 209 66.98 21.77 -14.06
N ILE A 210 65.96 21.21 -13.43
CA ILE A 210 65.88 19.77 -13.12
C ILE A 210 65.97 19.04 -14.46
N THR A 211 67.18 18.69 -14.88
CA THR A 211 67.41 17.65 -15.88
C THR A 211 67.43 16.32 -15.14
N GLY A 212 66.25 15.73 -14.96
CA GLY A 212 66.07 14.28 -14.81
C GLY A 212 65.10 13.89 -15.92
N ASN A 213 65.54 13.41 -17.08
CA ASN A 213 66.06 12.06 -17.35
C ASN A 213 65.18 10.93 -16.80
N GLU A 214 64.35 10.41 -17.70
CA GLU A 214 64.02 9.01 -17.97
C GLU A 214 64.21 7.98 -16.82
N GLY A 215 63.10 7.31 -16.46
CA GLY A 215 63.13 6.15 -15.58
C GLY A 215 61.75 5.66 -15.14
N GLY A 216 61.06 4.96 -16.05
CA GLY A 216 59.92 4.03 -15.90
C GLY A 216 59.10 3.92 -14.61
N ALA A 217 57.78 3.88 -14.79
CA ALA A 217 56.90 2.92 -14.12
C ALA A 217 55.62 2.70 -14.95
N ASP A 218 55.69 1.66 -15.77
CA ASP A 218 54.57 0.90 -16.31
C ASP A 218 53.79 0.27 -15.15
N VAL A 219 52.50 0.59 -14.98
CA VAL A 219 51.51 -0.27 -14.31
C VAL A 219 50.16 -0.07 -15.01
N ARG A 220 49.79 -1.08 -15.79
CA ARG A 220 48.42 -1.36 -16.22
C ARG A 220 47.62 -2.03 -15.12
#